data_AF-A0A9E7F2K9-F1
#
_entry.id   AF-A0A9E7F2K9-F1
#
_cell.length_a   1.000
_cell.length_b   1.000
_cell.length_c   1.000
_cell.angle_alpha   90.00
_cell.angle_beta   90.00
_cell.angle_gamma   90.00
#
_symmetry.space_group_name_H-M   'P 1'
#
loop_
_entity.id
_entity.type
_entity.pdbx_description
1 polymer ?
#
loop_
_entity_poly.entity_id
_entity_poly.type
_entity_poly.pdbx_seq_one_letter_code
_entity_poly.pdbx_strand_id
1 'polypeptide(L)'
;MGVDQESINVPLIDLQNWPYSFTSLEQEIQNFYTIDTYNRLYVSGCSVVADLVDPTTNNTIGTCITRCTSNDNSQCILGLYYWNSTSLEVRLTRLNQNDLHLLDASSIKVFVYDSYNTTKDDLQGIVKGESSEVETALSWYIKDYPTCEEAKKNMETFACNNPNSDCYDLLNYAYTNYNIGYICRCSLNYKGNPYLANGCADASLTLVPSKSCRTKCGGVNISFPFGLGKHCYRSQSFALTCNTTFNPPILFFKDNYIVRNISLEEGQLTTDSSYIDDNYNYFDETGPFTPLEQLSTFSWVIESQTCEEASKNMTTFACVDKNSSCVDVPKTSTKDIQGYRCKCHNGYQGNPYIANGCKGTQKPKSSLSCRQQNYLSKC
;
A
#
# COMPACT_ATOMS: atom_id res chain seq x y z
N MET A 1 -11.91 -19.36 -20.62
CA MET A 1 -13.19 -20.05 -20.85
C MET A 1 -13.31 -20.28 -22.35
N GLY A 2 -13.55 -21.50 -22.81
CA GLY A 2 -13.79 -21.78 -24.24
C GLY A 2 -15.22 -21.44 -24.58
N VAL A 3 -15.45 -20.74 -25.69
CA VAL A 3 -16.79 -20.26 -26.06
C VAL A 3 -16.99 -20.38 -27.57
N ASP A 4 -17.89 -21.28 -27.95
CA ASP A 4 -18.53 -21.32 -29.27
C ASP A 4 -19.95 -20.77 -29.12
N GLN A 5 -20.13 -19.46 -29.30
CA GLN A 5 -21.41 -18.85 -29.67
C GLN A 5 -21.20 -17.37 -30.05
N GLU A 6 -21.91 -16.94 -31.11
CA GLU A 6 -21.86 -15.59 -31.68
C GLU A 6 -22.14 -14.53 -30.60
N SER A 7 -21.11 -13.73 -30.29
CA SER A 7 -21.09 -12.66 -29.28
C SER A 7 -21.47 -13.09 -27.86
N ILE A 8 -20.47 -13.29 -27.02
CA ILE A 8 -20.67 -13.30 -25.57
C ILE A 8 -20.17 -11.98 -25.01
N ASN A 9 -21.09 -11.24 -24.39
CA ASN A 9 -20.78 -10.13 -23.52
C ASN A 9 -20.42 -10.72 -22.15
N VAL A 10 -19.12 -10.83 -21.85
CA VAL A 10 -18.67 -11.13 -20.48
C VAL A 10 -18.25 -9.80 -19.87
N PRO A 11 -18.92 -9.28 -18.83
CA PRO A 11 -18.36 -8.18 -18.07
C PRO A 11 -17.04 -8.67 -17.47
N LEU A 12 -15.93 -8.03 -17.86
CA LEU A 12 -14.59 -8.35 -17.34
C LEU A 12 -14.51 -8.15 -15.82
N ILE A 13 -15.42 -7.34 -15.28
CA ILE A 13 -15.59 -7.09 -13.86
C ILE A 13 -17.10 -7.07 -13.58
N ASP A 14 -17.61 -8.07 -12.88
CA ASP A 14 -18.95 -8.04 -12.29
C ASP A 14 -18.91 -7.22 -10.99
N LEU A 15 -19.05 -5.90 -11.13
CA LEU A 15 -19.07 -4.95 -10.03
C LEU A 15 -20.32 -5.09 -9.14
N GLN A 16 -21.35 -5.83 -9.56
CA GLN A 16 -22.52 -6.11 -8.74
C GLN A 16 -22.24 -7.19 -7.68
N ASN A 17 -21.39 -8.17 -8.00
CA ASN A 17 -21.10 -9.32 -7.15
C ASN A 17 -19.65 -9.39 -6.61
N TRP A 18 -18.84 -8.36 -6.86
CA TRP A 18 -17.56 -8.19 -6.17
C TRP A 18 -17.81 -8.14 -4.64
N PRO A 19 -16.87 -8.58 -3.76
CA PRO A 19 -17.05 -8.53 -2.30
C PRO A 19 -17.37 -7.13 -1.72
N TYR A 20 -17.41 -6.09 -2.57
CA TYR A 20 -17.92 -4.77 -2.28
C TYR A 20 -18.87 -4.34 -3.40
N SER A 21 -20.15 -4.62 -3.22
CA SER A 21 -21.25 -4.08 -4.03
C SER A 21 -21.59 -2.68 -3.51
N PHE A 22 -21.44 -1.65 -4.33
CA PHE A 22 -21.88 -0.29 -4.03
C PHE A 22 -23.15 0.01 -4.82
N THR A 23 -24.30 -0.33 -4.25
CA THR A 23 -25.60 0.17 -4.72
C THR A 23 -25.91 1.47 -4.01
N SER A 24 -25.85 2.60 -4.72
CA SER A 24 -26.64 3.77 -4.35
C SER A 24 -27.81 3.87 -5.32
N LEU A 25 -29.01 3.68 -4.77
CA LEU A 25 -30.27 3.97 -5.45
C LEU A 25 -30.50 5.47 -5.32
N GLU A 26 -30.69 6.10 -6.47
CA GLU A 26 -31.09 7.50 -6.67
C GLU A 26 -29.93 8.52 -6.79
N GLN A 27 -29.99 9.27 -7.90
CA GLN A 27 -29.25 10.50 -8.24
C GLN A 27 -27.91 10.37 -8.98
N GLU A 28 -28.06 10.18 -10.30
CA GLU A 28 -27.47 10.91 -11.45
C GLU A 28 -26.04 11.50 -11.48
N ILE A 29 -25.14 11.29 -10.51
CA ILE A 29 -23.69 11.33 -10.77
C ILE A 29 -22.99 10.30 -9.86
N GLN A 30 -22.53 9.17 -10.41
CA GLN A 30 -21.88 8.10 -9.64
C GLN A 30 -20.49 7.74 -10.17
N ASN A 31 -19.56 7.55 -9.22
CA ASN A 31 -18.43 6.61 -9.26
C ASN A 31 -17.51 6.66 -10.49
N PHE A 32 -16.47 7.51 -10.42
CA PHE A 32 -15.35 7.42 -11.35
C PHE A 32 -14.26 6.53 -10.75
N TYR A 33 -13.85 5.51 -11.49
CA TYR A 33 -12.65 4.74 -11.19
C TYR A 33 -11.60 5.13 -12.24
N THR A 34 -10.46 5.63 -11.81
CA THR A 34 -9.33 5.77 -12.72
C THR A 34 -8.49 4.52 -12.59
N ILE A 35 -8.43 3.71 -13.64
CA ILE A 35 -7.48 2.60 -13.75
C ILE A 35 -6.11 3.22 -14.04
N ASP A 36 -5.53 3.87 -13.03
CA ASP A 36 -4.14 4.32 -13.06
C ASP A 36 -3.25 3.14 -12.66
N THR A 37 -3.16 2.18 -13.57
CA THR A 37 -2.39 0.97 -13.32
C THR A 37 -1.72 0.53 -14.61
N TYR A 38 -0.62 -0.18 -14.44
CA TYR A 38 0.06 -0.93 -15.49
C TYR A 38 -0.76 -2.12 -15.97
N ASN A 39 -2.07 -2.16 -15.67
CA ASN A 39 -2.96 -3.17 -16.17
C ASN A 39 -3.06 -3.09 -17.69
N ARG A 40 -2.97 -4.27 -18.30
CA ARG A 40 -3.18 -4.45 -19.72
C ARG A 40 -4.16 -5.57 -19.97
N LEU A 41 -4.98 -5.40 -21.00
CA LEU A 41 -5.82 -6.46 -21.52
C LEU A 41 -4.96 -7.31 -22.46
N TYR A 42 -4.80 -8.59 -22.14
CA TYR A 42 -4.17 -9.57 -22.99
C TYR A 42 -5.22 -10.33 -23.78
N VAL A 43 -5.02 -10.44 -25.09
CA VAL A 43 -5.89 -11.19 -25.99
C VAL A 43 -5.04 -12.18 -26.77
N SER A 44 -5.39 -13.45 -26.71
CA SER A 44 -4.72 -14.52 -27.46
C SER A 44 -5.73 -15.44 -28.12
N GLY A 45 -5.43 -15.83 -29.35
CA GLY A 45 -6.30 -16.64 -30.19
C GLY A 45 -6.11 -16.25 -31.65
N CYS A 46 -6.94 -16.82 -32.51
CA CYS A 46 -6.87 -16.59 -33.94
C CYS A 46 -8.11 -15.89 -34.46
N SER A 47 -7.89 -14.88 -35.29
CA SER A 47 -8.95 -14.21 -36.06
C SER A 47 -9.98 -13.53 -35.17
N VAL A 48 -9.49 -12.79 -34.17
CA VAL A 48 -10.31 -12.04 -33.21
C VAL A 48 -9.96 -10.56 -33.27
N VAL A 49 -10.98 -9.72 -33.32
CA VAL A 49 -10.92 -8.30 -32.99
C VAL A 49 -11.42 -8.16 -31.56
N ALA A 50 -10.64 -7.50 -30.71
CA ALA A 50 -11.05 -7.10 -29.37
C ALA A 50 -11.09 -5.57 -29.30
N ASP A 51 -12.26 -5.03 -29.03
CA ASP A 51 -12.51 -3.61 -28.83
C ASP A 51 -12.69 -3.32 -27.35
N LEU A 52 -11.93 -2.39 -26.82
CA LEU A 52 -12.18 -1.77 -25.52
C LEU A 52 -13.12 -0.58 -25.75
N VAL A 53 -14.26 -0.58 -25.08
CA VAL A 53 -15.35 0.38 -25.31
C VAL A 53 -15.76 1.01 -23.98
N ASP A 54 -16.01 2.32 -24.01
CA ASP A 54 -16.75 2.99 -22.96
C ASP A 54 -18.25 2.79 -23.22
N PRO A 55 -18.99 2.01 -22.43
CA PRO A 55 -20.39 1.72 -22.71
C PRO A 55 -21.29 2.94 -22.45
N THR A 56 -20.84 3.95 -21.70
CA THR A 56 -21.62 5.18 -21.45
C THR A 56 -21.66 6.09 -22.66
N THR A 57 -20.56 6.15 -23.43
CA THR A 57 -20.47 6.95 -24.65
C THR A 57 -20.57 6.11 -25.93
N ASN A 58 -20.51 4.78 -25.79
CA ASN A 58 -20.39 3.79 -26.87
C ASN A 58 -19.20 4.06 -27.81
N ASN A 59 -18.16 4.75 -27.32
CA ASN A 59 -16.95 5.04 -28.08
C ASN A 59 -15.92 3.92 -27.89
N THR A 60 -15.34 3.46 -28.99
CA THR A 60 -14.20 2.54 -28.96
C THR A 60 -12.96 3.30 -28.52
N ILE A 61 -12.40 2.88 -27.39
CA ILE A 61 -11.20 3.43 -26.77
C ILE A 61 -9.95 2.85 -27.43
N GLY A 62 -9.97 1.55 -27.76
CA GLY A 62 -8.84 0.87 -28.37
C GLY A 62 -9.27 -0.43 -29.04
N THR A 63 -8.56 -0.81 -30.09
CA THR A 63 -8.85 -2.01 -30.88
C THR A 63 -7.60 -2.84 -31.06
N CYS A 64 -7.75 -4.14 -30.93
CA CYS A 64 -6.69 -5.12 -30.99
C CYS A 64 -7.10 -6.24 -31.94
N ILE A 65 -6.21 -6.68 -32.83
CA ILE A 65 -6.54 -7.72 -33.81
C ILE A 65 -5.48 -8.81 -33.75
N THR A 66 -5.93 -10.06 -33.66
CA THR A 66 -5.10 -11.26 -33.75
C THR A 66 -5.34 -11.95 -35.09
N ARG A 67 -4.26 -12.33 -35.79
CA ARG A 67 -4.30 -13.06 -37.06
C ARG A 67 -3.22 -14.15 -37.04
N CYS A 68 -3.59 -15.35 -37.47
CA CYS A 68 -2.72 -16.52 -37.45
C CYS A 68 -2.46 -17.04 -38.87
N THR A 69 -1.27 -17.58 -39.09
CA THR A 69 -0.94 -18.36 -40.29
C THR A 69 -0.58 -19.78 -39.87
N SER A 70 -1.47 -20.72 -40.20
CA SER A 70 -1.32 -22.18 -40.19
C SER A 70 -0.83 -22.93 -38.94
N ASN A 71 -0.26 -22.34 -37.87
CA ASN A 71 0.04 -23.04 -36.61
C ASN A 71 0.41 -22.18 -35.38
N ASP A 72 0.46 -20.84 -35.49
CA ASP A 72 0.82 -19.99 -34.35
C ASP A 72 -0.39 -19.34 -33.70
N ASN A 73 -0.45 -19.36 -32.36
CA ASN A 73 -1.37 -18.50 -31.61
C ASN A 73 -0.88 -17.05 -31.70
N SER A 74 -1.70 -16.18 -32.27
CA SER A 74 -1.45 -14.74 -32.28
C SER A 74 -1.89 -14.13 -30.96
N GLN A 75 -1.20 -13.07 -30.55
CA GLN A 75 -1.50 -12.34 -29.32
C GLN A 75 -1.45 -10.85 -29.59
N CYS A 76 -2.26 -10.11 -28.86
CA CYS A 76 -2.25 -8.66 -28.90
C CYS A 76 -2.62 -8.11 -27.51
N ILE A 77 -2.19 -6.88 -27.23
CA ILE A 77 -2.27 -6.27 -25.90
C ILE A 77 -2.86 -4.86 -26.03
N LEU A 78 -3.85 -4.54 -25.21
CA LEU A 78 -4.39 -3.18 -25.07
C LEU A 78 -4.01 -2.61 -23.70
N GLY A 79 -3.60 -1.35 -23.66
CA GLY A 79 -3.48 -0.59 -22.42
C GLY A 79 -4.85 -0.17 -21.90
N LEU A 80 -5.03 -0.19 -20.58
CA LEU A 80 -6.25 0.31 -19.93
C LEU A 80 -6.13 1.76 -19.45
N TYR A 81 -5.21 2.53 -20.03
CA TYR A 81 -4.90 3.90 -19.64
C TYR A 81 -5.99 4.87 -20.13
N TYR A 82 -7.10 5.02 -19.39
CA TYR A 82 -8.10 6.03 -19.73
C TYR A 82 -8.62 6.81 -18.54
N TRP A 83 -8.76 8.11 -18.78
CA TRP A 83 -9.18 9.12 -17.83
C TRP A 83 -10.63 9.46 -18.15
N ASN A 84 -11.47 9.51 -17.12
CA ASN A 84 -12.90 9.91 -17.21
C ASN A 84 -13.88 8.87 -17.79
N SER A 85 -13.59 7.57 -17.70
CA SER A 85 -14.60 6.54 -17.96
C SER A 85 -15.11 5.95 -16.64
N THR A 86 -16.41 5.70 -16.54
CA THR A 86 -17.04 5.07 -15.36
C THR A 86 -17.18 3.55 -15.50
N SER A 87 -16.94 3.01 -16.70
CA SER A 87 -17.03 1.59 -16.98
C SER A 87 -16.27 1.23 -18.26
N LEU A 88 -15.71 0.03 -18.33
CA LEU A 88 -15.01 -0.48 -19.50
C LEU A 88 -15.61 -1.82 -19.91
N GLU A 89 -15.93 -1.95 -21.18
CA GLU A 89 -16.44 -3.16 -21.81
C GLU A 89 -15.42 -3.67 -22.83
N VAL A 90 -15.21 -4.99 -22.92
CA VAL A 90 -14.45 -5.58 -24.03
C VAL A 90 -15.40 -6.34 -24.93
N ARG A 91 -15.47 -5.91 -26.19
CA ARG A 91 -16.24 -6.56 -27.25
C ARG A 91 -15.32 -7.43 -28.09
N LEU A 92 -15.67 -8.70 -28.22
CA LEU A 92 -14.92 -9.65 -29.03
C LEU A 92 -15.69 -9.97 -30.31
N THR A 93 -15.07 -9.69 -31.45
CA THR A 93 -15.61 -9.99 -32.79
C THR A 93 -14.73 -11.01 -33.48
N ARG A 94 -15.30 -12.12 -33.93
CA ARG A 94 -14.56 -13.12 -34.71
C ARG A 94 -14.54 -12.72 -36.18
N LEU A 95 -13.35 -12.64 -36.77
CA LEU A 95 -13.18 -12.37 -38.19
C LEU A 95 -13.48 -13.63 -39.00
N ASN A 96 -14.38 -13.50 -39.98
CA ASN A 96 -14.61 -14.54 -40.95
C ASN A 96 -13.40 -14.63 -41.90
N GLN A 97 -12.64 -15.71 -41.81
CA GLN A 97 -11.54 -16.02 -42.72
C GLN A 97 -11.94 -17.19 -43.61
N ASN A 98 -12.50 -16.88 -44.78
CA ASN A 98 -12.83 -17.89 -45.78
C ASN A 98 -11.57 -18.57 -46.39
N ASP A 99 -10.36 -18.01 -46.19
CA ASP A 99 -9.15 -18.40 -46.92
C ASP A 99 -8.06 -19.16 -46.12
N LEU A 100 -8.31 -19.56 -44.86
CA LEU A 100 -7.32 -20.35 -44.10
C LEU A 100 -7.99 -21.60 -43.54
N HIS A 101 -8.11 -22.59 -44.43
CA HIS A 101 -8.36 -23.97 -44.04
C HIS A 101 -7.38 -24.41 -42.95
N LEU A 102 -7.92 -25.02 -41.90
CA LEU A 102 -7.22 -25.69 -40.79
C LEU A 102 -6.74 -24.76 -39.67
N LEU A 103 -7.65 -24.34 -38.79
CA LEU A 103 -7.32 -24.12 -37.39
C LEU A 103 -8.48 -24.66 -36.56
N ASP A 104 -8.24 -25.82 -35.94
CA ASP A 104 -8.98 -26.29 -34.78
C ASP A 104 -9.07 -25.10 -33.81
N ALA A 105 -10.29 -24.71 -33.41
CA ALA A 105 -10.54 -23.41 -32.81
C ALA A 105 -9.73 -23.26 -31.51
N SER A 106 -8.56 -22.63 -31.58
CA SER A 106 -7.80 -22.29 -30.39
C SER A 106 -8.69 -21.41 -29.52
N SER A 107 -8.92 -21.85 -28.28
CA SER A 107 -9.78 -21.14 -27.34
C SER A 107 -9.30 -19.69 -27.23
N ILE A 108 -10.16 -18.72 -27.57
CA ILE A 108 -9.83 -17.31 -27.39
C ILE A 108 -9.66 -17.07 -25.89
N LYS A 109 -8.52 -16.54 -25.49
CA LYS A 109 -8.20 -16.21 -24.10
C LYS A 109 -8.05 -14.71 -23.97
N VAL A 110 -8.86 -14.14 -23.08
CA VAL A 110 -8.85 -12.72 -22.76
C VAL A 110 -8.78 -12.57 -21.25
N PHE A 111 -7.83 -11.79 -20.76
CA PHE A 111 -7.68 -11.51 -19.34
C PHE A 111 -6.92 -10.19 -19.13
N VAL A 112 -7.11 -9.59 -17.95
CA VAL A 112 -6.37 -8.40 -17.52
C VAL A 112 -5.22 -8.83 -16.63
N TYR A 113 -4.08 -8.17 -16.76
CA TYR A 113 -2.90 -8.47 -15.96
C TYR A 113 -2.12 -7.19 -15.64
N ASP A 114 -1.47 -7.16 -14.49
CA ASP A 114 -0.49 -6.13 -14.16
C ASP A 114 0.81 -6.38 -14.95
N SER A 115 1.11 -5.46 -15.88
CA SER A 115 2.27 -5.60 -16.77
C SER A 115 3.63 -5.38 -16.11
N TYR A 116 3.69 -4.96 -14.84
CA TYR A 116 4.94 -4.95 -14.08
C TYR A 116 5.22 -6.25 -13.36
N ASN A 117 4.19 -6.88 -12.77
CA ASN A 117 4.38 -8.07 -11.96
C ASN A 117 4.30 -9.38 -12.78
N THR A 118 3.80 -9.32 -14.02
CA THR A 118 3.57 -10.52 -14.84
C THR A 118 4.66 -10.68 -15.90
N THR A 119 5.34 -11.83 -15.91
CA THR A 119 6.34 -12.15 -16.93
C THR A 119 5.71 -12.75 -18.18
N LYS A 120 6.49 -12.84 -19.27
CA LYS A 120 6.06 -13.51 -20.50
C LYS A 120 5.78 -15.00 -20.28
N ASP A 121 6.53 -15.65 -19.40
CA ASP A 121 6.37 -17.07 -19.10
C ASP A 121 5.07 -17.33 -18.31
N ASP A 122 4.71 -16.41 -17.40
CA ASP A 122 3.43 -16.47 -16.68
C ASP A 122 2.25 -16.37 -17.66
N LEU A 123 2.30 -15.41 -18.59
CA LEU A 123 1.32 -15.25 -19.67
C LEU A 123 1.20 -16.51 -20.52
N GLN A 124 2.34 -17.14 -20.87
CA GLN A 124 2.34 -18.39 -21.62
C GLN A 124 1.77 -19.56 -20.81
N GLY A 125 2.06 -19.64 -19.51
CA GLY A 125 1.47 -20.64 -18.61
C GLY A 125 -0.06 -20.54 -18.58
N ILE A 126 -0.61 -19.33 -18.50
CA ILE A 126 -2.06 -19.07 -18.56
C ILE A 126 -2.63 -19.46 -19.93
N VAL A 127 -1.94 -19.10 -21.02
CA VAL A 127 -2.35 -19.47 -22.39
C VAL A 127 -2.29 -20.98 -22.61
N LYS A 128 -1.41 -21.71 -21.92
CA LYS A 128 -1.35 -23.18 -21.94
C LYS A 128 -2.31 -23.86 -20.96
N GLY A 129 -2.89 -23.10 -20.03
CA GLY A 129 -3.77 -23.64 -18.98
C GLY A 129 -2.99 -24.29 -17.82
N GLU A 130 -1.70 -24.00 -17.69
CA GLU A 130 -0.83 -24.44 -16.60
C GLU A 130 -1.03 -23.58 -15.33
N SER A 131 -1.57 -22.37 -15.50
CA SER A 131 -1.97 -21.45 -14.43
C SER A 131 -3.34 -20.83 -14.73
N SER A 132 -4.12 -20.52 -13.68
CA SER A 132 -5.45 -19.93 -13.78
C SER A 132 -5.58 -18.54 -13.15
N GLU A 133 -4.53 -18.05 -12.49
CA GLU A 133 -4.57 -16.81 -11.70
C GLU A 133 -3.55 -15.81 -12.23
N VAL A 134 -3.98 -14.55 -12.36
CA VAL A 134 -3.15 -13.43 -12.78
C VAL A 134 -3.46 -12.26 -11.88
N GLU A 135 -2.43 -11.63 -11.34
CA GLU A 135 -2.60 -10.44 -10.50
C GLU A 135 -3.03 -9.25 -11.36
N THR A 136 -4.00 -8.49 -10.85
CA THR A 136 -4.43 -7.21 -11.41
C THR A 136 -4.54 -6.21 -10.27
N ALA A 137 -4.00 -5.01 -10.47
CA ALA A 137 -4.10 -3.92 -9.51
C ALA A 137 -5.31 -3.06 -9.86
N LEU A 138 -6.15 -2.67 -8.89
CA LEU A 138 -7.20 -1.68 -9.14
C LEU A 138 -6.96 -0.49 -8.20
N SER A 139 -6.77 0.68 -8.80
CA SER A 139 -6.65 1.95 -8.08
C SER A 139 -7.93 2.77 -8.28
N TRP A 140 -8.31 3.58 -7.29
CA TRP A 140 -9.49 4.44 -7.40
C TRP A 140 -9.43 5.63 -6.45
N TYR A 141 -10.28 6.61 -6.72
CA TYR A 141 -10.53 7.76 -5.85
C TYR A 141 -11.93 8.31 -6.07
N ILE A 142 -12.38 9.13 -5.12
CA ILE A 142 -13.68 9.79 -5.15
C ILE A 142 -13.50 11.19 -5.74
N LYS A 143 -14.32 11.55 -6.73
CA LYS A 143 -14.20 12.77 -7.53
C LYS A 143 -15.41 13.70 -7.42
N ASP A 144 -16.35 13.40 -6.54
CA ASP A 144 -17.51 14.27 -6.27
C ASP A 144 -17.05 15.67 -5.81
N TYR A 145 -15.94 15.74 -5.08
CA TYR A 145 -15.27 16.98 -4.68
C TYR A 145 -13.75 16.89 -4.90
N PRO A 146 -13.09 18.02 -5.24
CA PRO A 146 -11.65 18.06 -5.42
C PRO A 146 -10.87 17.84 -4.12
N THR A 147 -11.46 18.16 -2.95
CA THR A 147 -10.80 18.04 -1.64
C THR A 147 -11.73 17.43 -0.60
N CYS A 148 -11.14 16.82 0.42
CA CYS A 148 -11.79 16.38 1.64
C CYS A 148 -12.47 17.50 2.40
N GLU A 149 -11.90 18.71 2.38
CA GLU A 149 -12.51 19.85 3.04
C GLU A 149 -13.85 20.20 2.39
N GLU A 150 -13.92 20.19 1.06
CA GLU A 150 -15.15 20.40 0.32
C GLU A 150 -16.11 19.23 0.48
N ALA A 151 -15.62 17.99 0.41
CA ALA A 151 -16.44 16.79 0.57
C ALA A 151 -17.12 16.72 1.94
N LYS A 152 -16.40 17.07 3.02
CA LYS A 152 -16.93 17.10 4.39
C LYS A 152 -18.03 18.15 4.62
N LYS A 153 -18.24 19.10 3.68
CA LYS A 153 -19.36 20.05 3.74
C LYS A 153 -20.69 19.38 3.42
N ASN A 154 -20.68 18.26 2.69
CA ASN A 154 -21.87 17.48 2.38
C ASN A 154 -21.74 16.04 2.89
N MET A 155 -22.14 15.83 4.15
CA MET A 155 -22.05 14.52 4.80
C MET A 155 -23.01 13.46 4.21
N GLU A 156 -24.02 13.85 3.43
CA GLU A 156 -24.92 12.89 2.78
C GLU A 156 -24.23 12.15 1.62
N THR A 157 -23.31 12.82 0.93
CA THR A 157 -22.57 12.26 -0.22
C THR A 157 -21.12 11.91 0.11
N PHE A 158 -20.61 12.34 1.26
CA PHE A 158 -19.23 12.10 1.68
C PHE A 158 -18.93 10.60 1.81
N ALA A 159 -17.94 10.12 1.05
CA ALA A 159 -17.74 8.68 0.88
C ALA A 159 -17.09 7.97 2.10
N CYS A 160 -16.41 8.68 3.00
CA CYS A 160 -15.74 8.07 4.15
C CYS A 160 -16.73 7.83 5.29
N ASN A 161 -17.54 6.77 5.14
CA ASN A 161 -18.68 6.49 6.01
C ASN A 161 -18.32 5.93 7.39
N ASN A 162 -17.07 5.49 7.61
CA ASN A 162 -16.67 4.94 8.90
C ASN A 162 -16.18 6.05 9.86
N PRO A 163 -16.63 6.08 11.13
CA PRO A 163 -16.10 7.04 12.11
C PRO A 163 -14.61 6.83 12.44
N ASN A 164 -14.08 5.62 12.19
CA ASN A 164 -12.67 5.29 12.30
C ASN A 164 -11.99 5.29 10.93
N SER A 165 -12.40 6.21 10.04
CA SER A 165 -11.73 6.46 8.77
C SER A 165 -11.42 7.93 8.59
N ASP A 166 -10.29 8.16 7.92
CA ASP A 166 -9.78 9.47 7.56
C ASP A 166 -9.88 9.68 6.04
N CYS A 167 -9.98 10.94 5.65
CA CYS A 167 -10.06 11.38 4.26
C CYS A 167 -8.75 12.04 3.84
N TYR A 168 -8.31 11.75 2.62
CA TYR A 168 -7.06 12.22 2.06
C TYR A 168 -7.25 12.82 0.67
N ASP A 169 -6.80 14.06 0.49
CA ASP A 169 -6.76 14.70 -0.82
C ASP A 169 -5.78 13.97 -1.75
N LEU A 170 -6.11 13.89 -3.03
CA LEU A 170 -5.22 13.38 -4.07
C LEU A 170 -4.77 14.49 -4.99
N LEU A 171 -3.46 14.56 -5.21
CA LEU A 171 -2.80 15.52 -6.09
C LEU A 171 -2.44 14.86 -7.42
N ASN A 172 -2.66 15.57 -8.53
CA ASN A 172 -2.20 15.13 -9.85
C ASN A 172 -0.79 15.65 -10.13
N TYR A 173 0.22 14.88 -9.72
CA TYR A 173 1.62 15.26 -9.91
C TYR A 173 2.07 15.34 -11.38
N ALA A 174 1.32 14.76 -12.31
CA ALA A 174 1.77 14.61 -13.69
C ALA A 174 1.61 15.88 -14.56
N TYR A 175 0.70 16.81 -14.21
CA TYR A 175 0.39 17.93 -15.11
C TYR A 175 0.07 19.26 -14.43
N THR A 176 -0.54 19.28 -13.23
CA THR A 176 -0.94 20.52 -12.57
C THR A 176 -1.06 20.29 -11.04
N ASN A 177 -0.60 21.23 -10.19
CA ASN A 177 -0.71 21.13 -8.72
C ASN A 177 -2.17 21.35 -8.23
N TYR A 178 -3.15 20.66 -8.80
CA TYR A 178 -4.54 20.72 -8.38
C TYR A 178 -4.99 19.37 -7.82
N ASN A 179 -5.85 19.45 -6.81
CA ASN A 179 -6.46 18.27 -6.21
C ASN A 179 -7.49 17.70 -7.20
N ILE A 180 -7.41 16.40 -7.45
CA ILE A 180 -8.26 15.69 -8.41
C ILE A 180 -9.37 14.88 -7.75
N GLY A 181 -9.41 14.86 -6.43
CA GLY A 181 -10.35 14.08 -5.65
C GLY A 181 -9.79 13.73 -4.28
N TYR A 182 -10.40 12.74 -3.64
CA TYR A 182 -9.95 12.20 -2.36
C TYR A 182 -10.10 10.69 -2.26
N ILE A 183 -9.44 10.09 -1.28
CA ILE A 183 -9.58 8.68 -0.92
C ILE A 183 -9.86 8.57 0.58
N CYS A 184 -10.53 7.49 0.98
CA CYS A 184 -10.77 7.17 2.38
C CYS A 184 -9.82 6.07 2.83
N ARG A 185 -9.31 6.16 4.06
CA ARG A 185 -8.51 5.10 4.68
C ARG A 185 -8.96 4.89 6.10
N CYS A 186 -8.88 3.66 6.59
CA CYS A 186 -9.10 3.45 8.01
C CYS A 186 -8.06 4.22 8.81
N SER A 187 -8.50 4.87 9.88
CA SER A 187 -7.64 5.60 10.79
C SER A 187 -6.58 4.68 11.38
N LEU A 188 -5.54 5.29 11.97
CA LEU A 188 -4.43 4.54 12.56
C LEU A 188 -4.95 3.48 13.54
N ASN A 189 -4.45 2.24 13.38
CA ASN A 189 -4.87 1.05 14.13
C ASN A 189 -6.27 0.51 13.80
N TYR A 190 -6.87 0.93 12.70
CA TYR A 190 -8.04 0.29 12.13
C TYR A 190 -7.73 -0.31 10.77
N LYS A 191 -8.48 -1.34 10.39
CA LYS A 191 -8.35 -2.02 9.10
C LYS A 191 -9.68 -2.44 8.54
N GLY A 192 -9.71 -2.52 7.22
CA GLY A 192 -10.83 -3.01 6.43
C GLY A 192 -11.25 -1.96 5.42
N ASN A 193 -12.55 -1.81 5.23
CA ASN A 193 -13.10 -0.95 4.20
C ASN A 193 -13.61 0.38 4.80
N PRO A 194 -12.92 1.51 4.59
CA PRO A 194 -13.29 2.81 5.16
C PRO A 194 -14.57 3.43 4.56
N TYR A 195 -15.04 2.90 3.43
CA TYR A 195 -16.26 3.36 2.77
C TYR A 195 -17.53 2.73 3.35
N LEU A 196 -17.39 1.76 4.26
CA LEU A 196 -18.51 1.11 4.95
C LEU A 196 -18.61 1.63 6.38
N ALA A 197 -19.84 1.90 6.84
CA ALA A 197 -20.11 2.41 8.19
C ALA A 197 -19.45 1.59 9.32
N ASN A 198 -19.31 0.26 9.14
CA ASN A 198 -18.65 -0.66 10.07
C ASN A 198 -17.43 -1.38 9.44
N GLY A 199 -16.90 -0.88 8.33
CA GLY A 199 -15.83 -1.58 7.61
C GLY A 199 -14.43 -1.39 8.17
N CYS A 200 -14.18 -0.38 9.01
CA CYS A 200 -12.93 -0.26 9.75
C CYS A 200 -13.07 -0.92 11.13
N ALA A 201 -12.55 -2.13 11.23
CA ALA A 201 -12.43 -2.87 12.48
C ALA A 201 -11.13 -2.50 13.21
N ASP A 202 -11.16 -2.50 14.54
CA ASP A 202 -9.97 -2.33 15.36
C ASP A 202 -8.92 -3.38 14.96
N ALA A 203 -7.81 -2.89 14.41
CA ALA A 203 -6.67 -3.72 14.10
C ALA A 203 -5.91 -3.96 15.40
N SER A 204 -6.33 -5.03 16.11
CA SER A 204 -5.82 -5.42 17.43
C SER A 204 -4.38 -4.99 17.66
N LEU A 205 -4.22 -3.97 18.50
CA LEU A 205 -2.92 -3.50 18.96
C LEU A 205 -2.25 -4.58 19.81
N THR A 206 -1.05 -4.98 19.42
CA THR A 206 -0.21 -5.80 20.29
C THR A 206 0.54 -4.86 21.22
N LEU A 207 0.20 -4.87 22.52
CA LEU A 207 0.90 -4.07 23.53
C LEU A 207 2.12 -4.80 24.11
N VAL A 208 2.09 -6.13 24.08
CA VAL A 208 3.18 -7.00 24.56
C VAL A 208 3.42 -8.07 23.51
N PRO A 209 4.64 -8.19 22.97
CA PRO A 209 4.94 -9.23 21.99
C PRO A 209 4.93 -10.63 22.64
N SER A 210 4.55 -11.65 21.88
CA SER A 210 4.67 -13.03 22.33
C SER A 210 6.13 -13.40 22.65
N LYS A 211 6.34 -14.27 23.63
CA LYS A 211 7.68 -14.79 23.97
C LYS A 211 8.29 -15.64 22.84
N SER A 212 7.46 -16.15 21.92
CA SER A 212 7.87 -16.99 20.79
C SER A 212 8.25 -16.20 19.54
N CYS A 213 8.28 -14.86 19.61
CA CYS A 213 8.58 -14.03 18.46
C CYS A 213 10.01 -14.20 17.99
N ARG A 214 10.18 -14.40 16.68
CA ARG A 214 11.49 -14.49 16.04
C ARG A 214 12.19 -13.12 16.10
N THR A 215 13.38 -13.09 16.67
CA THR A 215 14.14 -11.84 16.93
C THR A 215 15.25 -11.56 15.93
N LYS A 216 15.42 -12.40 14.90
CA LYS A 216 16.45 -12.25 13.86
C LYS A 216 15.99 -12.75 12.50
N CYS A 217 16.37 -12.05 11.45
CA CYS A 217 16.27 -12.50 10.06
C CYS A 217 17.59 -12.18 9.36
N GLY A 218 18.29 -13.22 8.87
CA GLY A 218 19.65 -13.07 8.36
C GLY A 218 20.57 -12.41 9.38
N GLY A 219 21.21 -11.31 8.97
CA GLY A 219 22.09 -10.50 9.80
C GLY A 219 21.39 -9.43 10.66
N VAL A 220 20.07 -9.26 10.56
CA VAL A 220 19.35 -8.14 11.18
C VAL A 220 18.62 -8.58 12.45
N ASN A 221 18.81 -7.82 13.53
CA ASN A 221 18.05 -7.98 14.77
C ASN A 221 16.68 -7.30 14.66
N ILE A 222 15.63 -8.01 15.08
CA ILE A 222 14.25 -7.55 15.06
C ILE A 222 13.81 -7.35 16.51
N SER A 223 13.31 -6.15 16.80
CA SER A 223 12.81 -5.77 18.12
C SER A 223 11.46 -5.07 17.99
N PHE A 224 10.59 -5.32 18.97
CA PHE A 224 9.32 -4.62 19.11
C PHE A 224 9.54 -3.09 19.11
N PRO A 225 8.75 -2.27 18.40
CA PRO A 225 7.41 -2.53 17.87
C PRO A 225 7.37 -3.34 16.57
N PHE A 226 8.52 -3.66 15.96
CA PHE A 226 8.58 -4.50 14.77
C PHE A 226 8.55 -5.99 15.11
N GLY A 227 8.06 -6.80 14.17
CA GLY A 227 8.03 -8.25 14.37
C GLY A 227 7.63 -9.04 13.13
N LEU A 228 7.91 -10.35 13.22
CA LEU A 228 7.55 -11.35 12.21
C LEU A 228 6.35 -12.15 12.71
N GLY A 229 5.24 -12.11 11.97
CA GLY A 229 4.03 -12.83 12.32
C GLY A 229 3.13 -12.12 13.32
N LYS A 230 1.88 -12.60 13.41
CA LYS A 230 0.82 -12.02 14.25
C LYS A 230 1.26 -11.99 15.73
N HIS A 231 0.91 -10.93 16.44
CA HIS A 231 1.27 -10.70 17.86
C HIS A 231 2.77 -10.50 18.15
N CYS A 232 3.59 -10.27 17.12
CA CYS A 232 5.01 -9.94 17.28
C CYS A 232 5.35 -8.49 16.94
N TYR A 233 4.48 -7.81 16.20
CA TYR A 233 4.57 -6.39 15.89
C TYR A 233 3.44 -5.63 16.59
N ARG A 234 3.63 -4.33 16.86
CA ARG A 234 2.65 -3.49 17.55
C ARG A 234 1.36 -3.33 16.75
N SER A 235 1.50 -2.93 15.50
CA SER A 235 0.44 -2.77 14.52
C SER A 235 0.96 -3.23 13.16
N GLN A 236 0.08 -3.43 12.18
CA GLN A 236 0.47 -3.95 10.87
C GLN A 236 1.56 -3.12 10.19
N SER A 237 1.57 -1.81 10.40
CA SER A 237 2.58 -0.93 9.80
C SER A 237 4.00 -1.30 10.27
N PHE A 238 4.14 -1.95 11.42
CA PHE A 238 5.41 -2.47 11.95
C PHE A 238 5.65 -3.95 11.62
N ALA A 239 4.78 -4.59 10.84
CA ALA A 239 5.01 -5.95 10.37
C ALA A 239 6.18 -5.99 9.39
N LEU A 240 7.02 -7.00 9.52
CA LEU A 240 8.14 -7.26 8.62
C LEU A 240 7.97 -8.64 7.96
N THR A 241 8.60 -8.80 6.80
CA THR A 241 8.61 -10.06 6.06
C THR A 241 10.04 -10.59 6.03
N CYS A 242 10.26 -11.84 6.47
CA CYS A 242 11.57 -12.47 6.38
C CYS A 242 11.55 -13.49 5.25
N ASN A 243 12.19 -13.15 4.13
CA ASN A 243 12.27 -14.04 2.99
C ASN A 243 13.42 -15.04 3.19
N THR A 244 13.04 -16.31 3.36
CA THR A 244 13.99 -17.41 3.62
C THR A 244 14.42 -18.16 2.36
N THR A 245 13.93 -17.77 1.18
CA THR A 245 14.40 -18.34 -0.09
C THR A 245 15.82 -17.87 -0.44
N PHE A 246 16.23 -16.72 0.09
CA PHE A 246 17.60 -16.22 0.01
C PHE A 246 18.50 -16.86 1.07
N ASN A 247 19.78 -17.02 0.75
CA ASN A 247 20.80 -17.49 1.67
C ASN A 247 21.98 -16.50 1.73
N PRO A 248 22.14 -15.71 2.81
CA PRO A 248 21.31 -15.71 4.03
C PRO A 248 19.91 -15.11 3.81
N PRO A 249 18.92 -15.41 4.68
CA PRO A 249 17.58 -14.83 4.61
C PRO A 249 17.59 -13.29 4.62
N ILE A 250 16.71 -12.67 3.84
CA ILE A 250 16.63 -11.20 3.69
C ILE A 250 15.36 -10.68 4.37
N LEU A 251 15.50 -9.59 5.13
CA LEU A 251 14.40 -8.92 5.82
C LEU A 251 13.84 -7.79 4.97
N PHE A 252 12.52 -7.75 4.81
CA PHE A 252 11.80 -6.76 4.03
C PHE A 252 10.82 -5.95 4.88
N PHE A 253 10.70 -4.68 4.54
CA PHE A 253 9.69 -3.73 5.02
C PHE A 253 8.81 -3.30 3.86
N LYS A 254 7.48 -3.32 4.06
CA LYS A 254 6.47 -3.09 3.01
C LYS A 254 6.74 -3.90 1.72
N ASP A 255 7.32 -5.09 1.89
CA ASP A 255 7.72 -6.05 0.86
C ASP A 255 8.74 -5.56 -0.20
N ASN A 256 9.00 -4.24 -0.28
CA ASN A 256 9.83 -3.61 -1.32
C ASN A 256 11.11 -2.93 -0.79
N TYR A 257 11.31 -2.89 0.52
CA TYR A 257 12.50 -2.27 1.13
C TYR A 257 13.31 -3.31 1.90
N ILE A 258 14.54 -3.56 1.48
CA ILE A 258 15.45 -4.45 2.19
C ILE A 258 15.91 -3.74 3.45
N VAL A 259 15.55 -4.28 4.62
CA VAL A 259 15.95 -3.71 5.90
C VAL A 259 17.40 -4.05 6.19
N ARG A 260 18.22 -3.02 6.42
CA ARG A 260 19.63 -3.16 6.83
C ARG A 260 19.80 -3.00 8.33
N ASN A 261 19.10 -2.05 8.94
CA ASN A 261 19.21 -1.78 10.36
C ASN A 261 17.91 -1.21 10.94
N ILE A 262 17.62 -1.55 12.20
CA ILE A 262 16.50 -1.02 12.97
C ILE A 262 17.07 -0.37 14.24
N SER A 263 17.08 0.96 14.30
CA SER A 263 17.63 1.75 15.41
C SER A 263 16.51 2.28 16.30
N LEU A 264 16.19 1.58 17.39
CA LEU A 264 15.15 2.04 18.34
C LEU A 264 15.52 3.36 19.03
N GLU A 265 16.81 3.61 19.25
CA GLU A 265 17.31 4.83 19.88
C GLU A 265 17.10 6.05 18.98
N GLU A 266 17.44 5.93 17.70
CA GLU A 266 17.29 7.01 16.72
C GLU A 266 15.87 7.09 16.17
N GLY A 267 15.09 6.01 16.29
CA GLY A 267 13.75 5.93 15.71
C GLY A 267 13.81 5.80 14.19
N GLN A 268 14.85 5.11 13.69
CA GLN A 268 15.19 5.07 12.28
C GLN A 268 15.35 3.64 11.75
N LEU A 269 14.76 3.40 10.59
CA LEU A 269 14.79 2.15 9.84
C LEU A 269 15.61 2.39 8.58
N THR A 270 16.84 1.88 8.55
CA THR A 270 17.71 2.00 7.38
C THR A 270 17.40 0.87 6.41
N THR A 271 17.15 1.24 5.15
CA THR A 271 16.75 0.31 4.10
C THR A 271 17.60 0.50 2.86
N ASP A 272 17.70 -0.54 2.04
CA ASP A 272 18.03 -0.40 0.63
C ASP A 272 16.72 -0.55 -0.16
N SER A 273 16.52 0.28 -1.19
CA SER A 273 15.45 0.03 -2.15
C SER A 273 15.73 -1.28 -2.89
N SER A 274 14.79 -2.24 -2.90
CA SER A 274 14.99 -3.45 -3.72
C SER A 274 14.66 -3.24 -5.19
N TYR A 275 14.03 -2.15 -5.60
CA TYR A 275 13.90 -1.72 -6.99
C TYR A 275 13.39 -0.27 -6.99
N ILE A 276 14.09 0.63 -7.68
CA ILE A 276 13.64 2.00 -7.92
C ILE A 276 12.60 1.92 -9.04
N ASP A 277 11.33 2.16 -8.74
CA ASP A 277 10.45 2.80 -9.72
C ASP A 277 10.03 4.14 -9.12
N ASP A 278 10.44 5.21 -9.79
CA ASP A 278 10.26 6.61 -9.39
C ASP A 278 8.78 7.07 -9.41
N ASN A 279 7.84 6.16 -9.71
CA ASN A 279 6.42 6.46 -9.86
C ASN A 279 5.50 5.85 -8.78
N TYR A 280 6.00 5.04 -7.84
CA TYR A 280 5.20 4.54 -6.72
C TYR A 280 5.37 5.40 -5.45
N ASN A 281 5.39 6.73 -5.61
CA ASN A 281 5.30 7.64 -4.49
C ASN A 281 3.86 7.77 -4.00
N TYR A 282 3.24 6.65 -3.63
CA TYR A 282 2.23 6.71 -2.58
C TYR A 282 2.98 6.77 -1.24
N PHE A 283 3.64 7.91 -1.00
CA PHE A 283 4.07 8.23 0.35
C PHE A 283 2.79 8.33 1.17
N ASP A 284 2.62 7.36 2.07
CA ASP A 284 1.59 7.40 3.08
C ASP A 284 1.94 8.57 4.02
N GLU A 285 1.55 9.80 3.66
CA GLU A 285 1.83 11.03 4.41
C GLU A 285 1.33 10.95 5.87
N THR A 286 0.48 9.96 6.18
CA THR A 286 -0.05 9.71 7.53
C THR A 286 0.30 8.34 8.10
N GLY A 287 1.08 7.55 7.36
CA GLY A 287 1.66 6.34 7.90
C GLY A 287 2.63 6.69 9.04
N PRO A 288 2.91 5.75 9.96
CA PRO A 288 3.84 6.00 11.05
C PRO A 288 5.29 6.21 10.58
N PHE A 289 5.58 6.23 9.27
CA PHE A 289 6.92 6.26 8.70
C PHE A 289 7.09 7.45 7.75
N THR A 290 8.11 8.26 8.00
CA THR A 290 8.50 9.39 7.14
C THR A 290 9.85 9.08 6.48
N PRO A 291 9.95 9.11 5.14
CA PRO A 291 11.22 8.95 4.46
C PRO A 291 12.15 10.13 4.76
N LEU A 292 13.41 9.84 5.05
CA LEU A 292 14.48 10.82 5.16
C LEU A 292 15.29 10.74 3.85
N GLU A 293 14.96 11.63 2.91
CA GLU A 293 15.35 11.60 1.48
C GLU A 293 16.85 11.42 1.20
N GLN A 294 17.73 11.67 2.18
CA GLN A 294 19.18 11.62 1.98
C GLN A 294 19.84 10.27 2.34
N LEU A 295 19.14 9.33 2.98
CA LEU A 295 19.79 8.13 3.59
C LEU A 295 19.06 6.80 3.39
N SER A 296 18.11 6.68 2.46
CA SER A 296 17.24 5.48 2.32
C SER A 296 16.70 5.00 3.68
N THR A 297 16.37 5.96 4.54
CA THR A 297 16.05 5.72 5.96
C THR A 297 14.65 6.24 6.23
N PHE A 298 13.84 5.46 6.95
CA PHE A 298 12.54 5.88 7.43
C PHE A 298 12.63 6.24 8.91
N SER A 299 12.23 7.46 9.27
CA SER A 299 11.92 7.80 10.67
C SER A 299 10.53 7.28 11.00
N TRP A 300 10.26 6.91 12.26
CA TRP A 300 8.91 6.54 12.66
C TRP A 300 8.36 7.24 13.90
N VAL A 301 7.03 7.29 13.96
CA VAL A 301 6.23 7.62 15.14
C VAL A 301 5.38 6.41 15.51
N ILE A 302 4.98 6.31 16.77
CA ILE A 302 4.06 5.25 17.21
C ILE A 302 2.62 5.62 16.89
N GLU A 303 2.24 6.86 17.21
CA GLU A 303 0.90 7.41 17.03
C GLU A 303 1.01 8.90 16.68
N SER A 304 0.06 9.39 15.89
CA SER A 304 0.00 10.78 15.41
C SER A 304 -0.62 11.72 16.43
N GLN A 305 -0.04 11.76 17.63
CA GLN A 305 -0.44 12.64 18.73
C GLN A 305 0.80 13.10 19.50
N THR A 306 0.67 14.16 20.28
CA THR A 306 1.77 14.63 21.13
C THR A 306 2.02 13.68 22.28
N CYS A 307 3.22 13.73 22.83
CA CYS A 307 3.62 13.08 24.07
C CYS A 307 2.65 13.35 25.22
N GLU A 308 2.23 14.61 25.37
CA GLU A 308 1.33 15.03 26.42
C GLU A 308 -0.04 14.35 26.29
N GLU A 309 -0.61 14.36 25.09
CA GLU A 309 -1.88 13.70 24.79
C GLU A 309 -1.79 12.18 24.95
N ALA A 310 -0.73 11.58 24.43
CA ALA A 310 -0.50 10.14 24.51
C ALA A 310 -0.42 9.64 25.94
N SER A 311 0.25 10.40 26.81
CA SER A 311 0.42 10.05 28.22
C SER A 311 -0.89 10.06 29.01
N LYS A 312 -1.97 10.68 28.49
CA LYS A 312 -3.29 10.69 29.13
C LYS A 312 -4.03 9.36 28.94
N ASN A 313 -3.76 8.62 27.85
CA ASN A 313 -4.37 7.31 27.60
C ASN A 313 -3.39 6.15 27.84
N MET A 314 -3.25 5.76 29.11
CA MET A 314 -2.35 4.68 29.52
C MET A 314 -2.71 3.28 28.96
N THR A 315 -3.91 3.10 28.40
CA THR A 315 -4.31 1.80 27.83
C THR A 315 -3.61 1.50 26.51
N THR A 316 -3.33 2.53 25.71
CA THR A 316 -2.66 2.42 24.42
C THR A 316 -1.24 2.97 24.44
N PHE A 317 -0.87 3.75 25.47
CA PHE A 317 0.44 4.37 25.59
C PHE A 317 1.61 3.40 25.38
N ALA A 318 2.55 3.78 24.51
CA ALA A 318 3.55 2.86 23.99
C ALA A 318 4.85 2.75 24.80
N CYS A 319 5.15 3.74 25.65
CA CYS A 319 6.41 3.76 26.41
C CYS A 319 6.23 2.99 27.72
N VAL A 320 6.43 1.68 27.64
CA VAL A 320 6.12 0.73 28.72
C VAL A 320 7.22 0.67 29.78
N ASP A 321 8.49 0.87 29.39
CA ASP A 321 9.60 0.76 30.34
C ASP A 321 9.67 1.96 31.30
N LYS A 322 9.89 1.70 32.60
CA LYS A 322 10.01 2.73 33.63
C LYS A 322 11.24 3.63 33.46
N ASN A 323 12.27 3.11 32.80
CA ASN A 323 13.48 3.84 32.43
C ASN A 323 13.39 4.36 30.98
N SER A 324 12.19 4.66 30.50
CA SER A 324 11.95 5.31 29.21
C SER A 324 11.08 6.54 29.33
N SER A 325 11.19 7.41 28.34
CA SER A 325 10.36 8.60 28.17
C SER A 325 9.79 8.63 26.75
N CYS A 326 8.63 9.25 26.58
CA CYS A 326 8.15 9.60 25.25
C CYS A 326 8.93 10.83 24.74
N VAL A 327 9.03 10.97 23.43
CA VAL A 327 9.59 12.15 22.75
C VAL A 327 8.71 12.51 21.55
N ASP A 328 8.42 13.80 21.39
CA ASP A 328 7.73 14.33 20.22
C ASP A 328 8.66 14.31 19.00
N VAL A 329 8.10 13.96 17.85
CA VAL A 329 8.77 13.92 16.55
C VAL A 329 8.16 15.00 15.67
N PRO A 330 8.92 16.04 15.27
CA PRO A 330 8.42 17.09 14.40
C PRO A 330 8.24 16.59 12.96
N LYS A 331 7.31 17.19 12.22
CA LYS A 331 7.21 17.03 10.76
C LYS A 331 8.46 17.62 10.09
N THR A 332 8.91 17.02 9.00
CA THR A 332 10.13 17.43 8.28
C THR A 332 10.00 18.82 7.64
N SER A 333 8.79 19.25 7.31
CA SER A 333 8.52 20.49 6.56
C SER A 333 7.87 21.62 7.37
N THR A 334 7.39 21.34 8.60
CA THR A 334 6.69 22.34 9.44
C THR A 334 7.13 22.25 10.90
N LYS A 335 6.71 23.20 11.74
CA LYS A 335 6.91 23.12 13.20
C LYS A 335 5.89 22.20 13.89
N ASP A 336 4.98 21.59 13.13
CA ASP A 336 3.96 20.72 13.68
C ASP A 336 4.55 19.38 14.11
N ILE A 337 3.89 18.74 15.06
CA ILE A 337 4.29 17.42 15.56
C ILE A 337 3.68 16.36 14.63
N GLN A 338 4.52 15.45 14.12
CA GLN A 338 4.08 14.28 13.35
C GLN A 338 3.48 13.21 14.27
N GLY A 339 4.01 13.11 15.50
CA GLY A 339 3.59 12.13 16.49
C GLY A 339 4.65 11.98 17.59
N TYR A 340 4.52 10.95 18.42
CA TYR A 340 5.52 10.64 19.44
C TYR A 340 6.17 9.26 19.23
N ARG A 341 7.34 9.07 19.83
CA ARG A 341 7.99 7.75 19.96
C ARG A 341 8.60 7.60 21.36
N CYS A 342 9.15 6.42 21.67
CA CYS A 342 9.74 6.16 22.98
C CYS A 342 11.26 6.08 22.90
N LYS A 343 11.94 6.55 23.96
CA LYS A 343 13.39 6.52 24.10
C LYS A 343 13.77 6.10 25.52
N CYS A 344 14.79 5.26 25.68
CA CYS A 344 15.35 4.98 27.01
C CYS A 344 15.98 6.25 27.60
N HIS A 345 15.92 6.39 28.93
CA HIS A 345 16.58 7.46 29.66
C HIS A 345 18.10 7.43 29.46
N ASN A 346 18.73 8.60 29.64
CA ASN A 346 20.18 8.72 29.56
C ASN A 346 20.90 7.71 30.48
N GLY A 347 21.81 6.92 29.90
CA GLY A 347 22.52 5.85 30.61
C GLY A 347 21.85 4.47 30.53
N TYR A 348 20.68 4.36 29.90
CA TYR A 348 20.02 3.10 29.58
C TYR A 348 19.98 2.88 28.07
N GLN A 349 20.10 1.62 27.65
CA GLN A 349 20.01 1.19 26.25
C GLN A 349 19.13 -0.04 26.13
N GLY A 350 18.46 -0.18 24.99
CA GLY A 350 17.60 -1.33 24.71
C GLY A 350 16.25 -0.91 24.15
N ASN A 351 15.19 -1.58 24.60
CA ASN A 351 13.86 -1.45 24.03
C ASN A 351 12.91 -0.72 24.99
N PRO A 352 12.55 0.56 24.74
CA PRO A 352 11.66 1.32 25.61
C PRO A 352 10.18 0.89 25.53
N TYR A 353 9.81 0.10 24.52
CA TYR A 353 8.43 -0.30 24.24
C TYR A 353 7.99 -1.55 25.00
N ILE A 354 8.89 -2.17 25.78
CA ILE A 354 8.59 -3.38 26.56
C ILE A 354 9.08 -3.21 28.00
N ALA A 355 8.40 -3.87 28.94
CA ALA A 355 8.77 -3.82 30.35
C ALA A 355 10.17 -4.43 30.59
N ASN A 356 11.03 -3.69 31.30
CA ASN A 356 12.44 -4.04 31.58
C ASN A 356 13.30 -4.20 30.31
N GLY A 357 12.90 -3.55 29.20
CA GLY A 357 13.65 -3.53 27.96
C GLY A 357 14.80 -2.51 27.95
N CYS A 358 14.74 -1.45 28.75
CA CYS A 358 15.84 -0.49 28.91
C CYS A 358 16.82 -1.00 29.98
N LYS A 359 18.02 -1.42 29.56
CA LYS A 359 19.07 -1.98 30.41
C LYS A 359 20.21 -0.98 30.60
N GLY A 360 20.67 -0.84 31.83
CA GLY A 360 21.78 0.05 32.17
C GLY A 360 21.76 0.42 33.64
N THR A 361 22.71 1.26 34.01
CA THR A 361 22.78 1.90 35.32
C THR A 361 22.81 3.39 35.08
N GLN A 362 21.93 4.15 35.73
CA GLN A 362 22.02 5.60 35.75
C GLN A 362 23.44 5.96 36.20
N LYS A 363 24.26 6.51 35.29
CA LYS A 363 25.57 7.05 35.70
C LYS A 363 25.25 8.09 36.77
N PRO A 364 25.90 8.06 37.95
CA PRO A 364 25.76 9.15 38.90
C PRO A 364 25.98 10.44 38.12
N LYS A 365 25.10 11.45 38.30
CA LYS A 365 25.38 12.80 37.80
C LYS A 365 26.81 13.10 38.24
N SER A 366 27.76 13.06 37.31
CA SER A 366 29.15 13.34 37.62
C SER A 366 29.10 14.74 38.21
N SER A 367 29.41 14.84 39.51
CA SER A 367 29.84 16.08 40.14
C SER A 367 30.71 16.79 39.11
N LEU A 368 30.37 18.05 38.79
CA LEU A 368 31.14 18.89 37.87
C LEU A 368 32.62 18.59 38.10
N SER A 369 33.34 18.10 37.09
CA SER A 369 34.79 18.07 37.21
C SER A 369 35.21 19.53 37.30
N CYS A 370 35.61 20.00 38.49
CA CYS A 370 36.36 21.22 38.61
C CYS A 370 37.61 21.05 37.74
N ARG A 371 37.63 21.69 36.57
CA ARG A 371 38.89 21.96 35.89
C ARG A 371 39.64 22.91 36.82
N GLN A 372 40.79 22.49 37.32
CA GLN A 372 41.77 23.40 37.88
C GLN A 372 42.19 24.36 36.75
N GLN A 373 41.57 25.53 36.69
CA GLN A 373 42.24 26.71 36.18
C GLN A 373 42.87 27.40 37.37
N ASN A 374 44.17 27.61 37.26
CA ASN A 374 44.96 28.33 38.24
C ASN A 374 44.30 29.66 38.59
N TYR A 375 44.30 29.93 39.90
CA TYR A 375 43.92 31.14 40.62
C TYR A 375 42.42 31.40 40.87
N LEU A 376 42.05 31.12 42.13
CA LEU A 376 40.91 31.59 42.93
C LEU A 376 39.53 30.99 42.62
N SER A 377 39.30 29.82 43.22
CA SER A 377 37.99 29.22 43.44
C SER A 377 37.23 29.88 44.61
N LYS A 378 35.98 30.30 44.37
CA LYS A 378 34.87 30.20 45.34
C LYS A 378 33.76 29.40 44.66
N CYS A 379 33.24 28.40 45.38
CA CYS A 379 32.19 27.49 44.95
C CYS A 379 30.85 28.21 44.80
#